data_AF-A0A0C3Q799-F1
#
_entry.id   AF-A0A0C3Q799-F1
#
_cell.length_a   1.000
_cell.length_b   1.000
_cell.length_c   1.000
_cell.angle_alpha   90.00
_cell.angle_beta   90.00
_cell.angle_gamma   90.00
#
_symmetry.space_group_name_H-M   'P 1'
#
loop_
_entity.id
_entity.type
_entity.pdbx_description
1 polymer ?
#
loop_
_entity_poly.entity_id
_entity_poly.type
_entity_poly.pdbx_seq_one_letter_code
_entity_poly.pdbx_strand_id
1 'polypeptide(L)'
;YLGYSVEPSCMDTPYVPLGERPLQAYVFGKYLGYFMLKDYILWDEKGGMEGSMYDDFYLDFSQKENVTFLAGQFNLHGQPGNYTEPPRGIIQHERLPRTEFQKIIANSRVMFGLGNPLLSPTPYEALCLGIPFINPVRRWDKTDLNNKMAWTGQHDALIYEGLDEPYVYHVELGDREGFRAALRKAMSTPIERYIPPHMTSSAFLGRMKTLLETDWRPVAKTQMQVVGYKYQT
;
A
#
# COMPACT_ATOMS: atom_id res chain seq x y z
N TYR A 1 -3.70 20.90 2.01
CA TYR A 1 -2.95 19.63 1.92
C TYR A 1 -1.55 19.92 1.41
N LEU A 2 -0.50 19.57 2.16
CA LEU A 2 0.89 19.76 1.72
C LEU A 2 1.42 18.53 0.97
N GLY A 3 1.17 17.33 1.50
CA GLY A 3 1.58 16.07 0.89
C GLY A 3 3.10 15.91 0.80
N TYR A 4 3.54 15.08 -0.13
CA TYR A 4 4.96 14.81 -0.42
C TYR A 4 5.14 14.52 -1.92
N SER A 5 6.39 14.44 -2.36
CA SER A 5 6.76 13.96 -3.69
C SER A 5 7.43 12.60 -3.58
N VAL A 6 7.07 11.66 -4.45
CA VAL A 6 7.75 10.35 -4.61
C VAL A 6 8.79 10.37 -5.72
N GLU A 7 8.74 11.39 -6.58
CA GLU A 7 9.51 11.48 -7.81
C GLU A 7 11.04 11.41 -7.58
N PRO A 8 11.67 12.17 -6.66
CA PRO A 8 13.12 12.12 -6.51
C PRO A 8 13.65 10.71 -6.23
N SER A 9 13.08 10.06 -5.21
CA SER A 9 13.47 8.70 -4.82
C SER A 9 13.13 7.65 -5.87
N CYS A 10 12.09 7.89 -6.66
CA CYS A 10 11.66 6.97 -7.70
C CYS A 10 12.56 7.04 -8.93
N MET A 11 13.00 8.24 -9.30
CA MET A 11 13.91 8.47 -10.42
C MET A 11 15.34 8.01 -10.12
N ASP A 12 15.72 7.96 -8.84
CA ASP A 12 17.01 7.41 -8.39
C ASP A 12 17.11 5.88 -8.53
N THR A 13 15.97 5.18 -8.66
CA THR A 13 15.93 3.72 -8.81
C THR A 13 15.63 3.34 -10.26
N PRO A 14 16.44 2.51 -10.94
CA PRO A 14 16.18 2.09 -12.31
C PRO A 14 14.84 1.38 -12.51
N TYR A 15 14.27 1.51 -13.71
CA TYR A 15 13.06 0.76 -14.09
C TYR A 15 13.50 -0.63 -14.51
N VAL A 16 12.81 -1.66 -14.02
CA VAL A 16 13.02 -3.04 -14.47
C VAL A 16 11.76 -3.46 -15.24
N PRO A 17 11.84 -3.77 -16.55
CA PRO A 17 10.70 -4.28 -17.31
C PRO A 17 10.17 -5.60 -16.75
N LEU A 18 8.85 -5.84 -16.84
CA LEU A 18 8.21 -7.04 -16.27
C LEU A 18 8.88 -8.36 -16.69
N GLY A 19 9.30 -8.47 -17.96
CA GLY A 19 9.94 -9.67 -18.51
C GLY A 19 11.30 -10.00 -17.88
N GLU A 20 11.96 -9.03 -17.26
CA GLU A 20 13.25 -9.18 -16.57
C GLU A 20 13.07 -9.45 -15.07
N ARG A 21 11.86 -9.27 -14.54
CA ARG A 21 11.59 -9.43 -13.10
C ARG A 21 11.45 -10.91 -12.73
N PRO A 22 12.10 -11.38 -11.65
CA PRO A 22 11.82 -12.69 -11.08
C PRO A 22 10.32 -12.81 -10.73
N LEU A 23 9.80 -14.05 -10.69
CA LEU A 23 8.44 -14.33 -10.22
C LEU A 23 8.37 -14.14 -8.70
N GLN A 24 8.30 -12.89 -8.25
CA GLN A 24 8.22 -12.55 -6.84
C GLN A 24 7.13 -11.51 -6.56
N ALA A 25 6.50 -11.65 -5.39
CA ALA A 25 5.55 -10.72 -4.82
C ALA A 25 6.15 -10.08 -3.57
N TYR A 26 5.92 -8.79 -3.35
CA TYR A 26 6.33 -8.13 -2.12
C TYR A 26 5.15 -7.96 -1.15
N VAL A 27 5.30 -8.49 0.05
CA VAL A 27 4.35 -8.36 1.16
C VAL A 27 4.57 -7.02 1.86
N PHE A 28 3.60 -6.12 1.76
CA PHE A 28 3.66 -4.82 2.41
C PHE A 28 3.12 -4.88 3.84
N GLY A 29 4.05 -4.89 4.80
CA GLY A 29 3.77 -4.81 6.23
C GLY A 29 5.03 -4.52 7.04
N LYS A 30 4.87 -4.00 8.27
CA LYS A 30 5.98 -3.66 9.18
C LYS A 30 5.97 -4.45 10.48
N TYR A 31 4.79 -4.85 10.94
CA TYR A 31 4.65 -5.62 12.17
C TYR A 31 4.12 -7.00 11.84
N LEU A 32 4.65 -8.01 12.53
CA LEU A 32 4.10 -9.36 12.46
C LEU A 32 2.64 -9.36 12.95
N GLY A 33 2.25 -8.33 13.72
CA GLY A 33 0.90 -8.04 14.23
C GLY A 33 -0.18 -8.13 13.18
N TYR A 34 0.18 -7.70 11.98
CA TYR A 34 -0.78 -7.42 10.93
C TYR A 34 -1.43 -8.68 10.37
N PHE A 35 -0.78 -9.84 10.45
CA PHE A 35 -1.37 -11.11 10.03
C PHE A 35 -2.48 -11.61 10.96
N MET A 36 -2.56 -11.09 12.19
CA MET A 36 -3.57 -11.47 13.19
C MET A 36 -4.71 -10.45 13.31
N LEU A 37 -4.64 -9.32 12.62
CA LEU A 37 -5.70 -8.32 12.67
C LEU A 37 -6.90 -8.79 11.84
N LYS A 38 -8.10 -8.36 12.23
CA LYS A 38 -9.31 -8.52 11.40
C LYS A 38 -9.22 -7.81 10.06
N ASP A 39 -8.34 -6.82 9.97
CA ASP A 39 -8.05 -6.10 8.74
C ASP A 39 -7.11 -6.89 7.81
N TYR A 40 -6.64 -8.08 8.19
CA TYR A 40 -5.74 -8.88 7.37
C TYR A 40 -6.42 -9.30 6.06
N ILE A 41 -5.77 -9.12 4.91
CA ILE A 41 -6.34 -9.44 3.59
C ILE A 41 -6.87 -10.87 3.47
N LEU A 42 -6.22 -11.85 4.11
CA LEU A 42 -6.65 -13.25 4.13
C LEU A 42 -7.43 -13.65 5.39
N TRP A 43 -7.85 -12.69 6.21
CA TRP A 43 -8.55 -12.96 7.47
C TRP A 43 -9.81 -13.80 7.23
N ASP A 44 -9.99 -14.83 8.07
CA ASP A 44 -11.15 -15.71 8.08
C ASP A 44 -11.71 -15.83 9.50
N GLU A 45 -13.00 -15.52 9.67
CA GLU A 45 -13.73 -15.69 10.94
C GLU A 45 -13.61 -17.10 11.50
N LYS A 46 -13.57 -18.11 10.63
CA LYS A 46 -13.52 -19.52 11.03
C LYS A 46 -12.13 -19.95 11.49
N GLY A 47 -11.08 -19.31 10.97
CA GLY A 47 -9.69 -19.57 11.36
C GLY A 47 -9.23 -18.75 12.57
N GLY A 48 -9.87 -17.60 12.83
CA GLY A 48 -9.46 -16.69 13.89
C GLY A 48 -8.04 -16.13 13.70
N MET A 49 -7.50 -15.48 14.73
CA MET A 49 -6.16 -14.88 14.70
C MET A 49 -5.07 -15.94 14.52
N GLU A 50 -5.18 -17.06 15.24
CA GLU A 50 -4.20 -18.16 15.21
C GLU A 50 -4.21 -18.91 13.87
N GLY A 51 -5.38 -19.17 13.30
CA GLY A 51 -5.48 -19.80 11.98
C GLY A 51 -4.85 -18.98 10.86
N SER A 52 -4.81 -17.65 10.99
CA SER A 52 -4.16 -16.77 10.00
C SER A 52 -2.63 -16.92 9.98
N MET A 53 -2.01 -17.24 11.12
CA MET A 53 -0.56 -17.46 11.21
C MET A 53 -0.13 -18.83 10.69
N TYR A 54 -0.99 -19.84 10.87
CA TYR A 54 -0.76 -21.20 10.37
C TYR A 54 -1.37 -21.46 8.99
N ASP A 55 -1.91 -20.43 8.35
CA ASP A 55 -2.48 -20.51 7.01
C ASP A 55 -1.38 -20.82 5.97
N ASP A 56 -1.56 -21.89 5.22
CA ASP A 56 -0.62 -22.33 4.20
C ASP A 56 -0.82 -21.62 2.84
N PHE A 57 -1.69 -20.60 2.72
CA PHE A 57 -1.99 -19.90 1.45
C PHE A 57 -0.75 -19.53 0.65
N TYR A 58 0.22 -18.86 1.30
CA TYR A 58 1.41 -18.39 0.60
C TYR A 58 2.29 -19.57 0.18
N LEU A 59 2.47 -20.56 1.06
CA LEU A 59 3.22 -21.78 0.73
C LEU A 59 2.59 -22.52 -0.46
N ASP A 60 1.28 -22.73 -0.40
CA ASP A 60 0.50 -23.37 -1.45
C ASP A 60 0.59 -22.62 -2.78
N PHE A 61 0.45 -21.30 -2.74
CA PHE A 61 0.55 -20.46 -3.93
C PHE A 61 1.98 -20.50 -4.49
N SER A 62 3.01 -20.40 -3.64
CA SER A 62 4.41 -20.50 -4.05
C SER A 62 4.71 -21.81 -4.75
N GLN A 63 4.22 -22.94 -4.22
CA GLN A 63 4.44 -24.26 -4.80
C GLN A 63 3.70 -24.46 -6.12
N LYS A 64 2.46 -23.96 -6.23
CA LYS A 64 1.63 -24.16 -7.42
C LYS A 64 1.98 -23.21 -8.56
N GLU A 65 2.36 -21.98 -8.25
CA GLU A 65 2.56 -20.90 -9.22
C GLU A 65 4.04 -20.54 -9.41
N ASN A 66 4.95 -21.18 -8.66
CA ASN A 66 6.39 -20.88 -8.65
C ASN A 66 6.70 -19.40 -8.37
N VAL A 67 6.03 -18.86 -7.34
CA VAL A 67 6.17 -17.46 -6.91
C VAL A 67 6.88 -17.39 -5.57
N THR A 68 7.78 -16.43 -5.42
CA THR A 68 8.42 -16.12 -4.13
C THR A 68 7.72 -14.95 -3.46
N PHE A 69 7.20 -15.13 -2.24
CA PHE A 69 6.71 -14.02 -1.41
C PHE A 69 7.86 -13.47 -0.56
N LEU A 70 8.19 -12.20 -0.76
CA LEU A 70 9.23 -11.50 -0.01
C LEU A 70 8.63 -10.50 0.95
N ALA A 71 9.21 -10.38 2.13
CA ALA A 71 8.86 -9.35 3.11
C ALA A 71 10.14 -8.73 3.71
N GLY A 72 10.00 -7.52 4.24
CA GLY A 72 11.04 -6.96 5.10
C GLY A 72 11.02 -7.59 6.49
N GLN A 73 11.97 -7.18 7.33
CA GLN A 73 11.97 -7.59 8.74
C GLN A 73 10.70 -7.07 9.43
N PHE A 74 9.89 -7.99 9.93
CA PHE A 74 8.73 -7.67 10.75
C PHE A 74 9.17 -7.37 12.18
N ASN A 75 8.63 -6.29 12.74
CA ASN A 75 8.76 -5.99 14.15
C ASN A 75 7.75 -6.83 14.96
N LEU A 76 8.22 -7.42 16.06
CA LEU A 76 7.42 -8.30 16.94
C LEU A 76 6.47 -7.54 17.88
N HIS A 77 6.41 -6.21 17.80
CA HIS A 77 5.48 -5.41 18.59
C HIS A 77 4.03 -5.78 18.27
N GLY A 78 3.22 -5.92 19.32
CA GLY A 78 1.83 -6.34 19.22
C GLY A 78 1.64 -7.84 18.89
N GLN A 79 2.71 -8.65 18.94
CA GLN A 79 2.61 -10.11 18.83
C GLN A 79 2.28 -10.76 20.18
N PRO A 80 1.41 -11.80 20.20
CA PRO A 80 1.46 -12.81 21.25
C PRO A 80 2.84 -13.47 21.25
N GLY A 81 3.42 -13.69 22.43
CA GLY A 81 4.84 -14.05 22.59
C GLY A 81 5.33 -15.34 21.92
N ASN A 82 4.43 -16.15 21.35
CA ASN A 82 4.77 -17.42 20.71
C ASN A 82 5.01 -17.29 19.19
N TYR A 83 4.78 -16.13 18.59
CA TYR A 83 4.96 -15.91 17.14
C TYR A 83 6.20 -15.07 16.86
N THR A 84 7.18 -15.68 16.19
CA THR A 84 8.42 -15.01 15.77
C THR A 84 8.60 -14.96 14.27
N GLU A 85 7.84 -15.76 13.52
CA GLU A 85 7.95 -15.92 12.07
C GLU A 85 6.62 -15.60 11.37
N PRO A 86 6.63 -15.11 10.12
CA PRO A 86 5.42 -14.89 9.33
C PRO A 86 4.77 -16.21 8.89
N PRO A 87 3.57 -16.13 8.31
CA PRO A 87 2.94 -17.29 7.66
C PRO A 87 3.88 -18.01 6.69
N ARG A 88 3.77 -19.34 6.65
CA ARG A 88 4.65 -20.20 5.85
C ARG A 88 4.60 -19.81 4.38
N GLY A 89 5.77 -19.83 3.73
CA GLY A 89 5.94 -19.45 2.33
C GLY A 89 6.33 -17.99 2.10
N ILE A 90 6.32 -17.15 3.15
CA ILE A 90 6.90 -15.80 3.12
C ILE A 90 8.37 -15.86 3.55
N ILE A 91 9.26 -15.32 2.72
CA ILE A 91 10.69 -15.18 3.01
C ILE A 91 10.95 -13.76 3.49
N GLN A 92 11.52 -13.63 4.69
CA GLN A 92 11.91 -12.33 5.23
C GLN A 92 13.34 -11.96 4.87
N HIS A 93 13.54 -10.71 4.51
CA HIS A 93 14.84 -10.07 4.53
C HIS A 93 15.11 -9.41 5.89
N GLU A 94 16.39 -9.25 6.20
CA GLU A 94 16.83 -8.39 7.28
C GLU A 94 16.40 -6.92 7.05
N ARG A 95 16.68 -6.05 8.01
CA ARG A 95 16.41 -4.63 7.82
C ARG A 95 17.35 -4.04 6.76
N LEU A 96 16.76 -3.64 5.64
CA LEU A 96 17.50 -3.13 4.50
C LEU A 96 17.63 -1.59 4.51
N PRO A 97 18.74 -1.05 3.98
CA PRO A 97 18.80 0.35 3.55
C PRO A 97 17.74 0.65 2.49
N ARG A 98 17.33 1.93 2.39
CA ARG A 98 16.28 2.37 1.46
C ARG A 98 16.54 1.95 0.01
N THR A 99 17.77 2.12 -0.48
CA THR A 99 18.14 1.80 -1.87
C THR A 99 18.01 0.31 -2.17
N GLU A 100 18.41 -0.56 -1.25
CA GLU A 100 18.28 -2.01 -1.42
C GLU A 100 16.82 -2.46 -1.33
N PHE A 101 16.04 -1.86 -0.43
CA PHE A 101 14.60 -2.07 -0.38
C PHE A 101 13.93 -1.68 -1.72
N GLN A 102 14.25 -0.51 -2.27
CA GLN A 102 13.70 -0.06 -3.55
C GLN A 102 14.08 -1.00 -4.72
N LYS A 103 15.30 -1.55 -4.72
CA LYS A 103 15.71 -2.57 -5.71
C LYS A 103 14.86 -3.84 -5.61
N ILE A 104 14.55 -4.32 -4.40
CA ILE A 104 13.66 -5.47 -4.22
C ILE A 104 12.25 -5.16 -4.74
N ILE A 105 11.74 -3.96 -4.45
CA ILE A 105 10.44 -3.55 -4.98
C ILE A 105 10.48 -3.50 -6.51
N ALA A 106 11.47 -2.85 -7.11
CA ALA A 106 11.62 -2.74 -8.57
C ALA A 106 11.73 -4.10 -9.28
N ASN A 107 12.27 -5.13 -8.60
CA ASN A 107 12.34 -6.49 -9.13
C ASN A 107 11.09 -7.33 -8.83
N SER A 108 10.14 -6.83 -8.04
CA SER A 108 8.89 -7.54 -7.76
C SER A 108 7.88 -7.36 -8.88
N ARG A 109 7.00 -8.33 -9.09
CA ARG A 109 5.93 -8.21 -10.10
C ARG A 109 4.66 -7.58 -9.56
N VAL A 110 4.46 -7.65 -8.24
CA VAL A 110 3.32 -7.07 -7.53
C VAL A 110 3.72 -6.77 -6.10
N MET A 111 3.15 -5.72 -5.52
CA MET A 111 3.13 -5.48 -4.09
C MET A 111 1.70 -5.63 -3.58
N PHE A 112 1.48 -6.23 -2.42
CA PHE A 112 0.15 -6.28 -1.82
C PHE A 112 0.18 -5.89 -0.35
N GLY A 113 -0.86 -5.19 0.05
CA GLY A 113 -1.05 -4.78 1.42
C GLY A 113 -1.59 -5.91 2.30
N LEU A 114 -1.21 -5.92 3.57
CA LEU A 114 -1.83 -6.79 4.57
C LEU A 114 -3.14 -6.20 5.12
N GLY A 115 -3.42 -4.92 4.93
CA GLY A 115 -4.53 -4.17 5.54
C GLY A 115 -4.05 -3.02 6.44
N ASN A 116 -2.80 -3.13 6.90
CA ASN A 116 -2.07 -2.13 7.67
C ASN A 116 -0.59 -2.09 7.25
N PRO A 117 0.09 -0.93 7.39
CA PRO A 117 -0.42 0.34 7.90
C PRO A 117 -1.30 1.06 6.88
N LEU A 118 -2.18 1.95 7.37
CA LEU A 118 -3.03 2.81 6.55
C LEU A 118 -2.26 3.97 5.91
N LEU A 119 -2.64 4.37 4.69
CA LEU A 119 -2.18 5.60 4.02
C LEU A 119 -0.65 5.79 3.98
N SER A 120 0.07 4.69 3.80
CA SER A 120 1.53 4.70 3.68
C SER A 120 1.99 5.22 2.32
N PRO A 121 3.18 5.85 2.22
CA PRO A 121 3.78 6.19 0.94
C PRO A 121 4.22 5.00 0.08
N THR A 122 4.43 3.82 0.68
CA THR A 122 5.06 2.68 0.01
C THR A 122 4.28 2.17 -1.23
N PRO A 123 2.93 2.10 -1.25
CA PRO A 123 2.19 1.82 -2.47
C PRO A 123 2.45 2.79 -3.63
N TYR A 124 2.58 4.10 -3.36
CA TYR A 124 2.96 5.05 -4.42
C TYR A 124 4.41 4.86 -4.88
N GLU A 125 5.34 4.51 -3.98
CA GLU A 125 6.70 4.14 -4.38
C GLU A 125 6.69 2.90 -5.29
N ALA A 126 5.85 1.89 -5.00
CA ALA A 126 5.68 0.70 -5.83
C ALA A 126 5.13 1.06 -7.23
N LEU A 127 4.03 1.83 -7.29
CA LEU A 127 3.45 2.31 -8.55
C LEU A 127 4.47 3.09 -9.39
N CYS A 128 5.28 3.91 -8.73
CA CYS A 128 6.31 4.69 -9.39
C CYS A 128 7.43 3.84 -10.00
N LEU A 129 7.71 2.67 -9.43
CA LEU A 129 8.64 1.68 -9.97
C LEU A 129 7.99 0.75 -11.01
N GLY A 130 6.73 0.99 -11.35
CA GLY A 130 5.94 0.15 -12.26
C GLY A 130 5.54 -1.19 -11.63
N ILE A 131 5.27 -1.19 -10.33
CA ILE A 131 4.77 -2.35 -9.58
C ILE A 131 3.30 -2.12 -9.23
N PRO A 132 2.36 -2.95 -9.70
CA PRO A 132 0.97 -2.84 -9.32
C PRO A 132 0.79 -3.12 -7.83
N PHE A 133 -0.20 -2.47 -7.22
CA PHE A 133 -0.54 -2.63 -5.81
C PHE A 133 -1.87 -3.36 -5.63
N ILE A 134 -1.91 -4.41 -4.82
CA ILE A 134 -3.18 -4.99 -4.35
C ILE A 134 -3.55 -4.30 -3.04
N ASN A 135 -4.65 -3.55 -3.06
CA ASN A 135 -5.17 -2.78 -1.94
C ASN A 135 -6.31 -3.55 -1.25
N PRO A 136 -6.11 -4.02 0.00
CA PRO A 136 -7.18 -4.61 0.80
C PRO A 136 -8.27 -3.57 1.09
N VAL A 137 -9.53 -3.92 0.84
CA VAL A 137 -10.70 -3.04 1.04
C VAL A 137 -11.62 -3.66 2.08
N ARG A 138 -11.83 -2.92 3.17
CA ARG A 138 -12.61 -3.32 4.35
C ARG A 138 -14.11 -3.16 4.12
N ARG A 139 -14.49 -2.12 3.39
CA ARG A 139 -15.88 -1.79 3.09
C ARG A 139 -16.02 -1.43 1.63
N TRP A 140 -16.99 -2.06 0.99
CA TRP A 140 -17.44 -1.75 -0.37
C TRP A 140 -18.88 -1.25 -0.31
N ASP A 141 -19.25 -0.43 -1.28
CA ASP A 141 -20.65 -0.25 -1.62
C ASP A 141 -21.07 -1.39 -2.55
N LYS A 142 -21.69 -2.43 -1.98
CA LYS A 142 -22.14 -3.62 -2.73
C LYS A 142 -23.31 -3.31 -3.66
N THR A 143 -23.97 -2.16 -3.50
CA THR A 143 -25.09 -1.75 -4.33
C THR A 143 -24.65 -0.85 -5.49
N ASP A 144 -23.55 -0.10 -5.33
CA ASP A 144 -22.94 0.69 -6.37
C ASP A 144 -21.40 0.68 -6.27
N LEU A 145 -20.76 -0.16 -7.08
CA LEU A 145 -19.30 -0.27 -7.11
C LEU A 145 -18.61 0.99 -7.68
N ASN A 146 -19.34 1.92 -8.30
CA ASN A 146 -18.77 3.18 -8.77
C ASN A 146 -18.73 4.24 -7.66
N ASN A 147 -19.46 4.03 -6.56
CA ASN A 147 -19.44 4.92 -5.40
C ASN A 147 -18.19 4.70 -4.53
N LYS A 148 -17.03 5.06 -5.10
CA LYS A 148 -15.71 4.93 -4.44
C LYS A 148 -15.64 5.69 -3.10
N MET A 149 -16.45 6.73 -2.91
CA MET A 149 -16.52 7.49 -1.65
C MET A 149 -17.14 6.70 -0.49
N ALA A 150 -17.88 5.63 -0.78
CA ALA A 150 -18.43 4.72 0.22
C ALA A 150 -17.51 3.54 0.55
N TRP A 151 -16.34 3.46 -0.11
CA TRP A 151 -15.36 2.42 0.11
C TRP A 151 -14.35 2.85 1.16
N THR A 152 -13.88 1.89 1.96
CA THR A 152 -12.74 2.09 2.87
C THR A 152 -11.81 0.90 2.78
N GLY A 153 -10.51 1.15 2.71
CA GLY A 153 -9.47 0.15 2.54
C GLY A 153 -8.16 0.55 3.20
N GLN A 154 -7.09 -0.17 2.88
CA GLN A 154 -5.78 0.13 3.43
C GLN A 154 -5.26 1.48 2.91
N HIS A 155 -5.56 1.81 1.65
CA HIS A 155 -5.11 3.04 1.03
C HIS A 155 -6.25 3.80 0.34
N ASP A 156 -7.09 4.46 1.13
CA ASP A 156 -8.26 5.23 0.66
C ASP A 156 -7.94 6.28 -0.39
N ALA A 157 -6.79 6.94 -0.30
CA ALA A 157 -6.42 7.95 -1.31
C ALA A 157 -6.27 7.35 -2.71
N LEU A 158 -5.84 6.09 -2.86
CA LEU A 158 -5.78 5.42 -4.17
C LEU A 158 -7.19 5.12 -4.70
N ILE A 159 -8.12 4.78 -3.80
CA ILE A 159 -9.53 4.56 -4.12
C ILE A 159 -10.18 5.88 -4.60
N TYR A 160 -9.99 6.97 -3.85
CA TYR A 160 -10.59 8.27 -4.16
C TYR A 160 -9.96 8.96 -5.38
N GLU A 161 -8.71 8.64 -5.71
CA GLU A 161 -8.08 9.04 -6.97
C GLU A 161 -8.67 8.30 -8.18
N GLY A 162 -9.48 7.26 -7.97
CA GLY A 162 -10.01 6.42 -9.05
C GLY A 162 -8.93 5.60 -9.73
N LEU A 163 -7.84 5.27 -9.01
CA LEU A 163 -6.79 4.44 -9.55
C LEU A 163 -7.22 2.98 -9.41
N ASP A 164 -7.66 2.39 -10.52
CA ASP A 164 -8.06 0.99 -10.62
C ASP A 164 -7.01 0.17 -11.39
N GLU A 165 -7.38 -1.04 -11.82
CA GLU A 165 -6.52 -1.89 -12.64
C GLU A 165 -6.12 -1.20 -13.96
N PRO A 166 -4.89 -1.41 -14.47
CA PRO A 166 -3.89 -2.38 -14.00
C PRO A 166 -2.98 -1.87 -12.88
N TYR A 167 -3.15 -0.64 -12.40
CA TYR A 167 -2.28 -0.03 -11.39
C TYR A 167 -2.60 -0.52 -9.98
N VAL A 168 -3.88 -0.53 -9.62
CA VAL A 168 -4.33 -0.96 -8.28
C VAL A 168 -5.46 -1.97 -8.39
N TYR A 169 -5.30 -3.08 -7.69
CA TYR A 169 -6.29 -4.15 -7.58
C TYR A 169 -6.95 -4.04 -6.21
N HIS A 170 -8.20 -3.60 -6.17
CA HIS A 170 -8.98 -3.52 -4.94
C HIS A 170 -9.59 -4.89 -4.62
N VAL A 171 -9.27 -5.45 -3.45
CA VAL A 171 -9.74 -6.79 -3.05
C VAL A 171 -10.46 -6.70 -1.71
N GLU A 172 -11.67 -7.26 -1.61
CA GLU A 172 -12.42 -7.34 -0.35
C GLU A 172 -11.66 -8.17 0.68
N LEU A 173 -11.63 -7.71 1.93
CA LEU A 173 -11.02 -8.48 3.02
C LEU A 173 -11.68 -9.86 3.14
N GLY A 174 -10.85 -10.89 3.27
CA GLY A 174 -11.30 -12.28 3.35
C GLY A 174 -11.71 -12.90 2.01
N ASP A 175 -11.73 -12.14 0.91
CA ASP A 175 -11.92 -12.70 -0.44
C ASP A 175 -10.63 -13.37 -0.93
N ARG A 176 -10.41 -14.60 -0.46
CA ARG A 176 -9.19 -15.38 -0.75
C ARG A 176 -9.04 -15.70 -2.24
N GLU A 177 -10.14 -15.97 -2.93
CA GLU A 177 -10.12 -16.29 -4.36
C GLU A 177 -9.97 -15.02 -5.20
N GLY A 178 -10.60 -13.91 -4.82
CA GLY A 178 -10.33 -12.59 -5.40
C GLY A 178 -8.88 -12.17 -5.22
N PHE A 179 -8.28 -12.40 -4.05
CA PHE A 179 -6.87 -12.14 -3.82
C PHE A 179 -5.96 -13.01 -4.70
N ARG A 180 -6.26 -14.32 -4.81
CA ARG A 180 -5.54 -15.25 -5.71
C ARG A 180 -5.62 -14.80 -7.17
N ALA A 181 -6.80 -14.38 -7.63
CA ALA A 181 -7.01 -13.87 -8.98
C ALA A 181 -6.25 -12.57 -9.22
N ALA A 182 -6.30 -11.63 -8.27
CA ALA A 182 -5.58 -10.37 -8.32
C ALA A 182 -4.06 -10.59 -8.37
N LEU A 183 -3.50 -11.50 -7.57
CA LEU A 183 -2.08 -11.86 -7.61
C LEU A 183 -1.68 -12.34 -9.01
N ARG A 184 -2.39 -13.32 -9.58
CA ARG A 184 -2.09 -13.85 -10.91
C ARG A 184 -2.16 -12.77 -11.99
N LYS A 185 -3.20 -11.94 -11.96
CA LYS A 185 -3.43 -10.88 -12.95
C LYS A 185 -2.38 -9.78 -12.84
N ALA A 186 -2.11 -9.29 -11.63
CA ALA A 186 -1.10 -8.27 -11.38
C ALA A 186 0.31 -8.74 -11.78
N MET A 187 0.66 -10.00 -11.51
CA MET A 187 1.98 -10.55 -11.87
C MET A 187 2.22 -10.73 -13.37
N SER A 188 1.15 -10.76 -14.16
CA SER A 188 1.20 -10.95 -15.62
C SER A 188 0.87 -9.70 -16.43
N THR A 189 0.43 -8.62 -15.77
CA THR A 189 0.01 -7.38 -16.42
C THR A 189 1.04 -6.28 -16.15
N PRO A 190 1.87 -5.89 -17.14
CA PRO A 190 2.85 -4.84 -16.95
C PRO A 190 2.15 -3.48 -16.77
N ILE A 191 2.77 -2.64 -15.95
CA ILE A 191 2.44 -1.21 -15.89
C ILE A 191 3.70 -0.39 -16.12
N GLU A 192 3.51 0.78 -16.71
CA GLU A 192 4.53 1.82 -16.72
C GLU A 192 4.66 2.44 -15.33
N ARG A 193 5.76 3.18 -15.14
CA ARG A 193 5.91 4.03 -13.95
C ARG A 193 4.72 4.97 -13.82
N TYR A 194 4.22 5.08 -12.60
CA TYR A 194 3.14 6.01 -12.29
C TYR A 194 3.51 6.90 -11.11
N ILE A 195 3.66 8.19 -11.40
CA ILE A 195 3.74 9.26 -10.40
C ILE A 195 2.42 10.02 -10.48
N PRO A 196 1.59 10.03 -9.42
CA PRO A 196 0.40 10.87 -9.42
C PRO A 196 0.76 12.33 -9.74
N PRO A 197 0.00 13.06 -10.57
CA PRO A 197 0.36 14.43 -10.97
C PRO A 197 0.60 15.38 -9.79
N HIS A 198 -0.10 15.16 -8.67
CA HIS A 198 0.05 15.95 -7.45
C HIS A 198 1.27 15.54 -6.60
N MET A 199 1.97 14.47 -6.94
CA MET A 199 3.17 13.96 -6.26
C MET A 199 4.46 14.17 -7.08
N THR A 200 4.41 14.93 -8.17
CA THR A 200 5.63 15.39 -8.84
C THR A 200 6.34 16.43 -7.97
N SER A 201 7.65 16.59 -8.17
CA SER A 201 8.46 17.57 -7.42
C SER A 201 7.99 18.99 -7.72
N SER A 202 7.64 19.28 -8.97
CA SER A 202 7.11 20.58 -9.38
C SER A 202 5.76 20.89 -8.71
N ALA A 203 4.84 19.92 -8.64
CA ALA A 203 3.56 20.09 -7.95
C ALA A 203 3.74 20.29 -6.44
N PHE A 204 4.62 19.51 -5.82
CA PHE A 204 4.95 19.67 -4.39
C PHE A 204 5.57 21.05 -4.11
N LEU A 205 6.55 21.47 -4.90
CA LEU A 205 7.17 22.80 -4.77
C LEU A 205 6.15 23.92 -4.99
N GLY A 206 5.21 23.77 -5.93
CA GLY A 206 4.12 24.74 -6.12
C GLY A 206 3.23 24.89 -4.88
N ARG A 207 2.90 23.78 -4.21
CA ARG A 207 2.15 23.82 -2.94
C ARG A 207 2.96 24.43 -1.81
N MET A 208 4.26 24.11 -1.72
CA MET A 208 5.17 24.69 -0.73
C MET A 208 5.29 26.20 -0.91
N LYS A 209 5.47 26.66 -2.15
CA LYS A 209 5.50 28.08 -2.52
C LYS A 209 4.22 28.77 -2.09
N THR A 210 3.07 28.19 -2.43
CA THR A 210 1.76 28.72 -2.00
C THR A 210 1.67 28.80 -0.47
N LEU A 211 2.15 27.78 0.24
CA LEU A 211 2.13 27.78 1.70
C LEU A 211 3.00 28.90 2.31
N LEU A 212 4.20 29.13 1.78
CA LEU A 212 5.17 30.05 2.35
C LEU A 212 4.96 31.50 1.93
N GLU A 213 4.51 31.75 0.69
CA GLU A 213 4.39 33.09 0.12
C GLU A 213 2.99 33.71 0.26
N THR A 214 1.97 32.93 0.63
CA THR A 214 0.62 33.46 0.87
C THR A 214 0.60 34.27 2.17
N ASP A 215 0.08 35.51 2.13
CA ASP A 215 -0.29 36.22 3.35
C ASP A 215 -1.55 35.58 3.96
N TRP A 216 -1.35 34.76 4.99
CA TRP A 216 -2.43 34.05 5.66
C TRP A 216 -3.25 34.93 6.60
N ARG A 217 -2.84 36.17 6.91
CA ARG A 217 -3.58 37.06 7.82
C ARG A 217 -5.01 37.35 7.37
N PRO A 218 -5.30 37.76 6.12
CA PRO A 218 -6.67 37.95 5.66
C PRO A 218 -7.49 36.66 5.65
N VAL A 219 -6.89 35.52 5.31
CA VAL A 219 -7.54 34.20 5.34
C VAL A 219 -7.93 33.83 6.77
N ALA A 220 -6.99 33.95 7.71
CA ALA A 220 -7.21 33.69 9.12
C ALA A 220 -8.29 34.60 9.71
N LYS A 221 -8.25 35.90 9.41
CA LYS A 221 -9.28 36.86 9.87
C LYS A 221 -10.67 36.45 9.40
N THR A 222 -10.80 36.05 8.14
CA THR A 222 -12.07 35.57 7.58
C THR A 222 -12.55 34.31 8.29
N GLN A 223 -11.66 33.32 8.49
CA GLN A 223 -12.01 32.08 9.17
C GLN A 223 -12.39 32.30 10.64
N MET A 224 -11.68 33.17 11.35
CA MET A 224 -11.99 33.53 12.74
C MET A 224 -13.40 34.13 12.87
N GLN A 225 -13.83 34.96 11.91
CA GLN A 225 -15.19 35.49 11.88
C GLN A 225 -16.23 34.38 11.67
N VAL A 226 -15.98 33.45 10.74
CA VAL A 226 -16.88 32.33 10.45
C VAL A 226 -17.07 31.44 11.69
N VAL A 227 -16.01 31.15 12.43
CA VAL A 227 -16.08 30.28 13.62
C VAL A 227 -16.37 31.04 14.92
N GLY A 228 -16.62 32.35 14.85
CA GLY A 228 -16.89 33.19 16.03
C GLY A 228 -15.71 33.34 16.99
N TYR A 229 -14.48 33.04 16.54
CA TYR A 229 -13.28 33.15 17.36
C TYR A 229 -12.91 34.64 17.54
N LYS A 230 -12.90 35.09 18.81
CA LYS A 230 -12.46 36.43 19.19
C LYS A 230 -11.02 36.36 19.69
N TYR A 231 -10.12 37.03 18.98
CA TYR A 231 -8.73 37.19 19.41
C TYR A 231 -8.72 37.98 20.73
N GLN A 232 -8.22 37.39 21.82
CA GLN A 232 -7.94 38.13 23.04
C GLN A 232 -6.58 38.81 22.87
N THR A 233 -6.59 40.14 22.76
CA THR A 233 -5.39 40.98 22.76
C THR A 233 -4.83 41.15 24.16
#